data_AF-A0A840KFS1-F1
#
_entry.id   AF-A0A840KFS1-F1
#
_cell.length_a   1.000
_cell.length_b   1.000
_cell.length_c   1.000
_cell.angle_alpha   90.00
_cell.angle_beta   90.00
_cell.angle_gamma   90.00
#
_symmetry.space_group_name_H-M   'P 1'
#
loop_
_entity.id
_entity.type
_entity.pdbx_description
1 polymer ?
#
loop_
_entity_poly.entity_id
_entity_poly.type
_entity_poly.pdbx_seq_one_letter_code
_entity_poly.pdbx_strand_id
1 'polypeptide(L)'
;MPEWQGAGVGTAFLNEIMQYHLDGNGRCNKKFHTFFHTSHPQLCGYLRNSKKWKQTGARFYGDNKARSNKSILYKSKGFGGIRTGKIHAGGYGGHFRAIQSFKYLGNE
;
A
#
# COMPACT_ATOMS: atom_id res chain seq x y z
N MET A 1 -27.05 -1.31 -4.04
CA MET A 1 -26.86 -2.54 -3.22
C MET A 1 -26.09 -2.09 -1.99
N PRO A 2 -26.65 -2.14 -0.76
CA PRO A 2 -26.05 -1.45 0.38
C PRO A 2 -24.74 -2.16 0.73
N GLU A 3 -23.65 -1.46 0.46
CA GLU A 3 -22.33 -2.03 0.19
C GLU A 3 -21.57 -2.61 1.39
N TRP A 4 -22.17 -2.74 2.59
CA TRP A 4 -21.41 -3.17 3.78
C TRP A 4 -22.22 -3.90 4.84
N GLN A 5 -22.61 -5.15 4.58
CA GLN A 5 -23.09 -6.09 5.61
C GLN A 5 -21.93 -6.81 6.35
N GLY A 6 -20.79 -6.12 6.50
CA GLY A 6 -19.57 -6.72 7.07
C GLY A 6 -18.51 -5.74 7.59
N ALA A 7 -18.74 -4.42 7.56
CA ALA A 7 -17.76 -3.44 8.03
C ALA A 7 -17.40 -3.59 9.53
N GLY A 8 -18.31 -4.10 10.35
CA GLY A 8 -18.05 -4.44 11.76
C GLY A 8 -17.28 -5.75 11.94
N VAL A 9 -17.74 -6.83 11.30
CA VAL A 9 -17.13 -8.17 11.41
C VAL A 9 -15.72 -8.17 10.80
N GLY A 10 -15.54 -7.52 9.65
CA GLY A 10 -14.25 -7.46 8.96
C GLY A 10 -13.20 -6.66 9.74
N THR A 11 -13.59 -5.58 10.43
CA THR A 11 -12.66 -4.80 11.25
C THR A 11 -12.33 -5.49 12.57
N ALA A 12 -13.30 -6.16 13.21
CA ALA A 12 -13.07 -7.00 14.39
C ALA A 12 -12.13 -8.16 14.06
N PHE A 13 -12.40 -8.88 12.96
CA PHE A 13 -11.53 -9.95 12.47
C PHE A 13 -10.12 -9.46 12.14
N LEU A 14 -10.00 -8.31 11.48
CA LEU A 14 -8.71 -7.69 11.19
C LEU A 14 -7.94 -7.42 12.49
N ASN A 15 -8.58 -6.81 13.49
CA ASN A 15 -7.94 -6.53 14.77
C ASN A 15 -7.46 -7.83 15.45
N GLU A 16 -8.27 -8.89 15.44
CA GLU A 16 -7.94 -10.18 16.06
C GLU A 16 -6.72 -10.83 15.42
N ILE A 17 -6.65 -10.86 14.07
CA ILE A 17 -5.48 -11.38 13.37
C ILE A 17 -4.23 -10.55 13.72
N MET A 18 -4.35 -9.23 13.73
CA MET A 18 -3.19 -8.39 14.01
C MET A 18 -2.70 -8.53 15.45
N GLN A 19 -3.62 -8.73 16.40
CA GLN A 19 -3.28 -9.07 17.79
C GLN A 19 -2.59 -10.43 17.87
N TYR A 20 -3.12 -11.44 17.20
CA TYR A 20 -2.52 -12.79 17.15
C TYR A 20 -1.07 -12.78 16.61
N HIS A 21 -0.79 -11.95 15.60
CA HIS A 21 0.56 -11.76 15.08
C HIS A 21 1.46 -10.97 16.05
N LEU A 22 0.92 -10.01 16.79
CA LEU A 22 1.64 -9.24 17.80
C LEU A 22 2.05 -10.12 19.00
N ASP A 23 1.15 -11.01 19.43
CA ASP A 23 1.38 -11.95 20.53
C ASP A 23 2.44 -13.00 20.18
N GLY A 24 2.78 -13.11 18.90
CA GLY A 24 3.83 -13.99 18.40
C GLY A 24 3.32 -15.39 18.05
N ASN A 25 2.01 -15.60 17.94
CA ASN A 25 1.45 -16.85 17.42
C ASN A 25 1.44 -16.89 15.88
N GLY A 26 1.82 -15.79 15.25
CA GLY A 26 1.96 -15.67 13.81
C GLY A 26 3.25 -16.29 13.26
N ARG A 27 3.61 -15.87 12.05
CA ARG A 27 4.74 -16.42 11.28
C ARG A 27 6.06 -16.38 12.08
N CYS A 28 6.68 -17.55 12.19
CA CYS A 28 7.97 -17.78 12.87
C CYS A 28 7.99 -17.57 14.39
N ASN A 29 6.84 -17.61 15.07
CA ASN A 29 6.72 -17.47 16.53
C ASN A 29 7.39 -16.21 17.11
N LYS A 30 7.39 -15.12 16.33
CA LYS A 30 8.05 -13.86 16.69
C LYS A 30 7.03 -12.75 16.82
N LYS A 31 7.18 -11.92 17.85
CA LYS A 31 6.36 -10.75 18.11
C LYS A 31 6.71 -9.65 17.12
N PHE A 32 5.90 -9.51 16.07
CA PHE A 32 6.09 -8.48 15.05
C PHE A 32 4.89 -7.56 15.00
N HIS A 33 5.17 -6.26 14.90
CA HIS A 33 4.14 -5.31 14.49
C HIS A 33 3.76 -5.53 13.04
N THR A 34 2.46 -5.47 12.76
CA THR A 34 1.91 -5.64 11.42
C THR A 34 1.63 -4.29 10.77
N PHE A 35 1.78 -4.26 9.45
CA PHE A 35 1.44 -3.11 8.62
C PHE A 35 0.29 -3.50 7.69
N PHE A 36 -0.72 -2.64 7.63
CA PHE A 36 -1.88 -2.80 6.78
C PHE A 36 -1.94 -1.65 5.77
N HIS A 37 -2.11 -2.00 4.50
CA HIS A 37 -2.20 -1.04 3.41
C HIS A 37 -3.58 -1.12 2.77
N THR A 38 -4.29 0.01 2.71
CA THR A 38 -5.61 0.07 2.08
C THR A 38 -5.81 1.37 1.34
N SER A 39 -6.60 1.33 0.27
CA SER A 39 -7.04 2.51 -0.47
C SER A 39 -8.49 2.90 -0.18
N HIS A 40 -9.20 2.12 0.65
CA HIS A 40 -10.62 2.35 0.89
C HIS A 40 -10.82 3.52 1.87
N PRO A 41 -11.44 4.65 1.45
CA PRO A 41 -11.50 5.86 2.27
C PRO A 41 -12.25 5.65 3.58
N GLN A 42 -13.33 4.86 3.58
CA GLN A 42 -14.12 4.60 4.78
C GLN A 42 -13.40 3.68 5.78
N LEU A 43 -12.59 2.73 5.28
CA LEU A 43 -11.78 1.86 6.14
C LEU A 43 -10.62 2.64 6.73
N CYS A 44 -10.01 3.52 5.93
CA CYS A 44 -9.00 4.46 6.40
C CYS A 44 -9.55 5.39 7.50
N GLY A 45 -10.79 5.88 7.34
CA GLY A 45 -11.48 6.68 8.34
C GLY A 45 -11.66 5.92 9.66
N TYR A 46 -12.12 4.67 9.60
CA TYR A 46 -12.23 3.80 10.78
C TYR A 46 -10.88 3.57 11.47
N LEU A 47 -9.85 3.20 10.70
CA LEU A 47 -8.51 2.94 11.23
C LEU A 47 -7.88 4.19 11.84
N ARG A 48 -8.14 5.37 11.28
CA ARG A 48 -7.64 6.65 11.81
C ARG A 48 -8.33 7.05 13.12
N ASN A 49 -9.60 6.68 13.30
CA ASN A 49 -10.34 6.97 14.53
C ASN A 49 -10.00 5.98 15.67
N SER A 50 -9.54 4.78 15.34
CA SER A 50 -9.21 3.76 16.34
C SER A 50 -7.83 3.98 16.97
N LYS A 51 -7.75 4.00 18.31
CA LYS A 51 -6.49 4.14 19.07
C LYS A 51 -5.49 2.98 18.84
N LYS A 52 -5.98 1.81 18.43
CA LYS A 52 -5.17 0.60 18.17
C LYS A 52 -4.25 0.72 16.94
N TRP A 53 -4.52 1.71 16.08
CA TRP A 53 -3.89 1.85 14.77
C TRP A 53 -3.17 3.20 14.67
N LYS A 54 -1.96 3.19 14.10
CA LYS A 54 -1.19 4.40 13.81
C LYS A 54 -0.96 4.53 12.31
N GLN A 55 -1.43 5.62 11.71
CA GLN A 55 -1.12 5.91 10.32
C GLN A 55 0.38 6.20 10.18
N THR A 56 1.09 5.36 9.41
CA THR A 56 2.55 5.44 9.22
C THR A 56 2.90 6.18 7.94
N GLY A 57 2.02 6.17 6.95
CA GLY A 57 2.22 6.91 5.72
C GLY A 57 0.99 6.92 4.84
N ALA A 58 0.98 7.81 3.86
CA ALA A 58 0.01 7.79 2.79
C ALA A 58 0.69 8.23 1.50
N ARG A 59 0.47 7.45 0.44
CA ARG A 59 0.86 7.83 -0.92
C ARG A 59 -0.41 8.24 -1.63
N PHE A 60 -0.47 9.53 -1.99
CA PHE A 60 -1.56 10.18 -2.72
C PHE A 60 -1.08 10.74 -4.07
N TYR A 61 0.00 10.20 -4.63
CA TYR A 61 0.58 10.68 -5.88
C TYR A 61 1.26 9.53 -6.63
N GLY A 62 1.38 9.69 -7.95
CA GLY A 62 2.16 8.79 -8.79
C GLY A 62 3.65 8.94 -8.51
N ASP A 63 4.40 7.85 -8.63
CA ASP A 63 5.85 7.85 -8.40
C ASP A 63 6.59 8.62 -9.51
N ASN A 64 7.80 9.09 -9.20
CA ASN A 64 8.59 9.88 -10.13
C ASN A 64 9.08 9.00 -11.30
N LYS A 65 8.59 9.28 -12.50
CA LYS A 65 8.90 8.53 -13.74
C LYS A 65 10.34 8.74 -14.25
N ALA A 66 11.11 9.69 -13.70
CA ALA A 66 12.45 10.00 -14.19
C ALA A 66 13.38 8.78 -14.16
N ARG A 67 13.32 7.97 -13.09
CA ARG A 67 14.12 6.74 -12.99
C ARG A 67 13.68 5.68 -13.99
N SER A 68 12.36 5.53 -14.18
CA SER A 68 11.81 4.60 -15.18
C SER A 68 12.25 5.00 -16.58
N ASN A 69 12.13 6.28 -16.93
CA ASN A 69 12.55 6.81 -18.23
C ASN A 69 14.05 6.57 -18.46
N LYS A 70 14.91 6.86 -17.47
CA LYS A 70 16.35 6.58 -17.56
C LYS A 70 16.64 5.09 -17.82
N SER A 71 15.92 4.19 -17.16
CA SER A 71 16.11 2.74 -17.35
C SER A 71 15.67 2.25 -18.73
N ILE A 72 14.56 2.78 -19.25
CA ILE A 72 14.04 2.46 -20.59
C ILE A 72 15.03 2.97 -21.65
N LEU A 73 15.49 4.21 -21.51
CA LEU A 73 16.50 4.82 -22.38
C LEU A 73 17.82 4.05 -22.37
N TYR A 74 18.27 3.59 -21.21
CA TYR A 74 19.50 2.79 -21.09
C TYR A 74 19.39 1.46 -21.83
N LYS A 75 18.27 0.75 -21.67
CA LYS A 75 18.03 -0.55 -22.33
C LYS A 75 17.75 -0.43 -23.83
N SER A 76 17.21 0.71 -24.30
CA SER A 76 16.88 0.91 -25.72
C SER A 76 18.07 1.29 -26.60
N LYS A 77 19.27 1.50 -26.05
CA LYS A 77 20.47 1.96 -26.78
C LYS A 77 20.92 1.02 -27.91
N GLY A 78 20.58 -0.27 -27.84
CA GLY A 78 20.94 -1.27 -28.86
C GLY A 78 19.90 -1.49 -29.97
N PHE A 79 18.68 -0.98 -29.82
CA PHE A 79 17.54 -1.33 -30.70
C PHE A 79 17.02 -0.14 -31.53
N GLY A 80 17.84 0.90 -31.76
CA GLY A 80 17.45 2.06 -32.59
C GLY A 80 16.32 2.94 -32.02
N GLY A 81 15.92 2.71 -30.76
CA GLY A 81 14.64 3.12 -30.20
C GLY A 81 14.42 4.60 -29.89
N ILE A 82 15.36 5.49 -30.18
CA ILE A 82 15.18 6.95 -29.96
C ILE A 82 15.16 7.73 -31.27
N ARG A 83 15.87 7.27 -32.32
CA ARG A 83 15.97 7.99 -33.60
C ARG A 83 14.73 7.84 -34.50
N THR A 84 13.89 6.84 -34.26
CA THR A 84 12.69 6.54 -35.07
C THR A 84 11.37 6.99 -34.44
N GLY A 85 11.39 7.70 -33.31
CA GLY A 85 10.15 8.16 -32.65
C GLY A 85 9.26 7.05 -32.05
N LYS A 86 9.75 5.79 -32.02
CA LYS A 86 8.96 4.61 -31.61
C LYS A 86 8.83 4.40 -30.10
N ILE A 87 9.59 5.10 -29.25
CA ILE A 87 9.49 4.97 -27.79
C ILE A 87 8.84 6.23 -27.22
N HIS A 88 7.53 6.16 -27.01
CA HIS A 88 6.79 7.16 -26.24
C HIS A 88 7.18 7.06 -24.75
N ALA A 89 7.23 8.19 -24.05
CA ALA A 89 7.65 8.32 -22.65
C ALA A 89 6.67 7.64 -21.65
N GLY A 90 6.57 6.32 -21.71
CA GLY A 90 5.78 5.49 -20.81
C GLY A 90 6.62 5.05 -19.62
N GLY A 91 6.74 5.90 -18.61
CA GLY A 91 7.34 5.53 -17.32
C GLY A 91 6.37 4.74 -16.43
N TYR A 92 6.85 3.67 -15.79
CA TYR A 92 6.08 2.92 -14.79
C TYR A 92 5.83 3.79 -13.55
N GLY A 93 4.69 3.56 -12.88
CA GLY A 93 4.39 4.18 -11.59
C GLY A 93 3.68 5.53 -11.63
N GLY A 94 3.26 6.01 -12.81
CA GLY A 94 2.59 7.31 -12.96
C GLY A 94 1.14 7.43 -12.52
N HIS A 95 0.49 6.32 -12.15
CA HIS A 95 -0.93 6.34 -11.82
C HIS A 95 -1.12 6.83 -10.39
N PHE A 96 -2.16 7.65 -10.17
CA PHE A 96 -2.54 8.07 -8.83
C PHE A 96 -2.82 6.83 -7.98
N ARG A 97 -2.09 6.71 -6.87
CA ARG A 97 -2.35 5.70 -5.83
C ARG A 97 -2.85 6.48 -4.63
N ALA A 98 -3.93 6.01 -4.03
CA ALA A 98 -4.45 6.52 -2.75
C ALA A 98 -4.23 5.47 -1.68
N ILE A 99 -3.00 4.96 -1.55
CA ILE A 99 -2.68 3.89 -0.61
C ILE A 99 -2.29 4.52 0.72
N GLN A 100 -3.01 4.15 1.78
CA GLN A 100 -2.72 4.56 3.15
C GLN A 100 -2.17 3.36 3.92
N SER A 101 -1.13 3.61 4.71
CA SER A 101 -0.41 2.61 5.49
C SER A 101 -0.66 2.83 6.97
N PHE A 102 -1.12 1.78 7.65
CA PHE A 102 -1.40 1.77 9.08
C PHE A 102 -0.55 0.71 9.77
N LYS A 103 0.02 1.04 10.92
CA LYS A 103 0.72 0.11 11.81
C LYS A 103 -0.21 -0.26 12.95
N TYR A 104 -0.33 -1.54 13.24
CA TYR A 104 -1.05 -2.00 14.42
C TYR A 104 -0.13 -1.90 15.65
N LEU A 105 -0.59 -1.19 16.67
CA LEU A 105 0.14 -1.01 17.93
C LEU A 105 -0.25 -2.03 18.99
N GLY A 106 -1.44 -2.63 18.88
CA GLY A 106 -2.04 -3.42 19.94
C GLY A 106 -2.97 -2.59 20.81
N ASN A 107 -3.72 -3.27 21.67
CA ASN A 107 -4.36 -2.63 22.81
C ASN A 107 -3.31 -2.38 23.90
N GLU A 108 -3.29 -1.18 24.47
CA GLU A 108 -2.95 -1.02 25.89
C GLU A 108 -3.97 -1.76 26.75
#